data_AF-A0A7S4C681-F1
#
_entry.id   AF-A0A7S4C681-F1
#
_cell.length_a   1.000
_cell.length_b   1.000
_cell.length_c   1.000
_cell.angle_alpha   90.00
_cell.angle_beta   90.00
_cell.angle_gamma   90.00
#
_symmetry.space_group_name_H-M   'P 1'
#
loop_
_entity.id
_entity.type
_entity.pdbx_description
1 polymer ?
#
loop_
_entity_poly.entity_id
_entity_poly.type
_entity_poly.pdbx_seq_one_letter_code
_entity_poly.pdbx_strand_id
1 'polypeptide(L)'
;MRFTTRSVCSWHANACATRMHQLLNASATRMHQLLPCAFNSVQYSLGSKEASLTLRRGRWHACATFRRHLHLSHQQAPGCEAALCSQRTVRPDSASPIASGHCSPMSSPNSNARKLGRHNPTGGAAVSSNVLAHLTSAVFRDADTNGDGVLSPQEITAFLARHRLKHVATSMSIVLTTSGAESLSVEDFKAALLRTQLVTFDKEATEYGVHRALEPLVSAAFFDHADANKDGSVTLDEVEQLFADLGVCDAAGAESRFLQYTGGKERALSKRQFARLLTGEGLMRVTLSATQYCRGGI
;
A
#
# COMPACT_ATOMS: atom_id res chain seq x y z
N MET A 1 -18.28 7.48 63.65
CA MET A 1 -17.85 8.30 62.49
C MET A 1 -16.50 7.79 62.01
N ARG A 2 -16.40 7.23 60.80
CA ARG A 2 -15.15 6.74 60.20
C ARG A 2 -14.84 7.61 58.98
N PHE A 3 -13.74 8.36 59.03
CA PHE A 3 -13.23 9.14 57.89
C PHE A 3 -12.36 8.25 57.00
N THR A 4 -12.64 8.24 55.70
CA THR A 4 -11.89 7.48 54.68
C THR A 4 -10.76 8.35 54.10
N THR A 5 -9.53 7.83 54.17
CA THR A 5 -8.26 8.51 53.83
C THR A 5 -7.89 8.52 52.33
N ARG A 6 -8.86 8.37 51.40
CA ARG A 6 -8.55 8.22 49.96
C ARG A 6 -8.43 9.53 49.16
N SER A 7 -8.65 10.70 49.76
CA SER A 7 -8.72 11.97 49.01
C SER A 7 -7.38 12.69 48.77
N VAL A 8 -6.30 12.35 49.48
CA VAL A 8 -5.09 13.21 49.51
C VAL A 8 -4.09 12.89 48.39
N CYS A 9 -4.12 11.68 47.82
CA CYS A 9 -3.19 11.26 46.76
C CYS A 9 -3.52 11.84 45.37
N SER A 10 -4.77 12.20 45.10
CA SER A 10 -5.18 12.74 43.79
C SER A 10 -4.70 14.18 43.55
N TRP A 11 -4.59 14.98 44.61
CA TRP A 11 -4.19 16.39 44.50
C TRP A 11 -2.68 16.57 44.19
N HIS A 12 -1.83 15.65 44.66
CA HIS A 12 -0.39 15.73 44.39
C HIS A 12 -0.02 15.32 42.96
N ALA A 13 -0.78 14.44 42.32
CA ALA A 13 -0.53 14.01 40.94
C ALA A 13 -0.77 15.14 39.93
N ASN A 14 -1.86 15.90 40.10
CA ASN A 14 -2.17 17.02 39.21
C ASN A 14 -1.17 18.18 39.36
N ALA A 15 -0.74 18.50 40.59
CA ALA A 15 0.25 19.55 40.82
C ALA A 15 1.62 19.21 40.18
N CYS A 16 1.99 17.93 40.14
CA CYS A 16 3.25 17.49 39.54
C CYS A 16 3.21 17.59 37.99
N ALA A 17 2.09 17.22 37.37
CA ALA A 17 1.90 17.30 35.92
C ALA A 17 1.95 18.75 35.40
N THR A 18 1.29 19.69 36.11
CA THR A 18 1.29 21.11 35.71
C THR A 18 2.69 21.73 35.80
N ARG A 19 3.47 21.37 36.83
CA ARG A 19 4.83 21.89 37.02
C ARG A 19 5.81 21.35 35.97
N MET A 20 5.63 20.11 35.54
CA MET A 20 6.44 19.50 34.48
C MET A 20 6.16 20.14 33.11
N HIS A 21 4.89 20.45 32.82
CA HIS A 21 4.51 21.16 31.59
C HIS A 21 5.06 22.60 31.55
N GLN A 22 5.10 23.30 32.69
CA GLN A 22 5.69 24.64 32.78
C GLN A 22 7.21 24.63 32.56
N LEU A 23 7.92 23.61 33.05
CA LEU A 23 9.37 23.47 32.84
C LEU A 23 9.73 23.13 31.38
N LEU A 24 8.91 22.31 30.71
CA LEU A 24 9.10 22.00 29.28
C LEU A 24 8.90 23.23 28.39
N ASN A 25 7.85 24.01 28.66
CA ASN A 25 7.60 25.26 27.93
C ASN A 25 8.71 26.29 28.16
N ALA A 26 9.17 26.46 29.40
CA ALA A 26 10.28 27.38 29.70
C ALA A 26 11.61 26.98 29.03
N SER A 27 11.82 25.68 28.81
CA SER A 27 13.00 25.15 28.13
C SER A 27 12.96 25.41 26.62
N ALA A 28 11.78 25.29 26.00
CA ALA A 28 11.58 25.59 24.58
C ALA A 28 11.81 27.08 24.26
N THR A 29 11.35 27.97 25.14
CA THR A 29 11.53 29.42 24.95
C THR A 29 13.00 29.86 25.10
N ARG A 30 13.79 29.17 25.94
CA ARG A 30 15.24 29.44 26.07
C ARG A 30 16.07 28.96 24.89
N MET A 31 15.65 27.92 24.17
CA MET A 31 16.36 27.49 22.95
C MET A 31 16.18 28.45 21.77
N HIS A 32 15.09 29.21 21.74
CA HIS A 32 14.82 30.19 20.68
C HIS A 32 15.62 31.51 20.80
N GLN A 33 16.30 31.75 21.93
CA GLN A 33 17.03 33.01 22.18
C GLN A 33 18.56 32.91 22.02
N LEU A 34 19.10 31.74 21.69
CA LEU A 34 20.56 31.52 21.62
C LEU A 34 21.15 31.34 20.21
N LEU A 35 20.42 31.67 19.15
CA LEU A 35 20.99 31.63 17.79
C LEU A 35 20.59 32.86 16.95
N PRO A 36 21.44 33.90 16.91
CA PRO A 36 21.57 34.73 15.73
C PRO A 36 22.93 34.49 15.07
N CYS A 37 22.89 34.53 13.74
CA CYS A 37 24.00 34.74 12.79
C CYS A 37 24.59 33.50 12.08
N ALA A 38 24.38 33.55 10.76
CA ALA A 38 25.17 33.02 9.65
C ALA A 38 25.25 31.50 9.50
N PHE A 39 24.70 30.98 8.39
CA PHE A 39 25.46 30.05 7.55
C PHE A 39 24.92 30.01 6.11
N ASN A 40 25.83 30.27 5.18
CA ASN A 40 25.67 30.08 3.74
C ASN A 40 25.47 28.59 3.40
N SER A 41 24.88 28.38 2.23
CA SER A 41 24.55 27.07 1.65
C SER A 41 25.71 26.07 1.68
N VAL A 42 25.52 24.97 2.41
CA VAL A 42 26.19 23.69 2.18
C VAL A 42 25.15 22.60 2.39
N GLN A 43 24.92 21.77 1.37
CA GLN A 43 24.06 20.59 1.49
C GLN A 43 24.70 19.58 2.44
N TYR A 44 24.03 19.28 3.55
CA TYR A 44 24.34 18.14 4.40
C TYR A 44 23.19 17.13 4.36
N SER A 45 23.52 15.88 4.03
CA SER A 45 22.68 14.71 4.30
C SER A 45 22.63 14.49 5.82
N LEU A 46 21.45 14.61 6.41
CA LEU A 46 21.22 14.42 7.85
C LEU A 46 21.19 12.93 8.19
N GLY A 47 22.26 12.43 8.82
CA GLY A 47 22.22 11.20 9.61
C GLY A 47 21.41 11.42 10.90
N SER A 48 20.52 10.48 11.24
CA SER A 48 19.63 10.59 12.41
C SER A 48 20.42 10.67 13.72
N LYS A 49 20.13 11.69 14.53
CA LYS A 49 20.64 11.79 15.91
C LYS A 49 19.67 11.07 16.84
N GLU A 50 20.09 9.98 17.44
CA GLU A 50 19.38 9.38 18.58
C GLU A 50 19.94 9.95 19.88
N ALA A 51 19.08 10.56 20.69
CA ALA A 51 19.39 10.95 22.06
C ALA A 51 18.75 9.94 23.00
N SER A 52 19.54 9.31 23.88
CA SER A 52 19.00 8.47 24.94
C SER A 52 19.16 9.15 26.30
N LEU A 53 18.12 9.08 27.12
CA LEU A 53 18.11 9.53 28.50
C LEU A 53 18.25 8.32 29.40
N THR A 54 19.27 8.32 30.26
CA THR A 54 19.46 7.26 31.25
C THR A 54 19.40 7.85 32.65
N LEU A 55 18.61 7.20 33.53
CA LEU A 55 18.47 7.58 34.92
C LEU A 55 19.51 6.82 35.74
N ARG A 56 20.46 7.53 36.34
CA ARG A 56 21.47 6.93 37.24
C ARG A 56 21.47 7.70 38.56
N ARG A 57 21.28 6.98 39.67
CA ARG A 57 21.23 7.54 41.04
C ARG A 57 20.26 8.72 41.19
N GLY A 58 19.06 8.61 40.63
CA GLY A 58 18.02 9.63 40.77
C GLY A 58 18.27 10.92 40.00
N ARG A 59 19.28 10.99 39.12
CA ARG A 59 19.47 12.08 38.16
C ARG A 59 19.46 11.57 36.73
N TRP A 60 18.79 12.33 35.87
CA TRP A 60 18.74 12.08 34.44
C TRP A 60 20.01 12.59 33.79
N HIS A 61 20.67 11.73 33.02
CA HIS A 61 21.82 12.08 32.21
C HIS A 61 21.46 11.92 30.73
N ALA A 62 21.67 12.98 29.96
CA ALA A 62 21.59 12.93 28.50
C ALA A 62 22.96 12.59 27.95
N CYS A 63 23.05 11.52 27.16
CA CYS A 63 24.28 11.14 26.46
C CYS A 63 24.01 11.17 24.96
N ALA A 64 24.77 11.97 24.22
CA ALA A 64 24.71 12.01 22.76
C ALA A 64 25.85 11.16 22.21
N THR A 65 25.53 10.00 21.65
CA THR A 65 26.53 9.10 21.04
C THR A 65 26.54 9.33 19.53
N PHE A 66 27.68 9.77 19.00
CA PHE A 66 27.85 9.97 17.56
C PHE A 66 28.38 8.69 16.92
N ARG A 67 27.52 7.92 16.25
CA ARG A 67 27.90 6.68 15.57
C ARG A 67 28.27 6.97 14.11
N ARG A 68 29.57 7.04 13.79
CA ARG A 68 30.03 7.06 12.39
C ARG A 68 29.98 5.63 11.84
N HIS A 69 29.07 5.37 10.90
CA HIS A 69 29.16 4.19 10.04
C HIS A 69 30.09 4.51 8.86
N LEU A 70 31.30 3.94 8.87
CA LEU A 70 32.17 3.87 7.69
C LEU A 70 31.80 2.59 6.92
N HIS A 71 31.24 2.74 5.72
CA HIS A 71 31.10 1.65 4.76
C HIS A 71 32.33 1.67 3.82
N LEU A 72 33.21 0.69 3.99
CA LEU A 72 34.26 0.34 3.03
C LEU A 72 33.69 -0.66 2.04
N SER A 73 33.34 -0.20 0.85
CA SER A 73 32.95 -1.06 -0.28
C SER A 73 34.21 -1.54 -1.00
N HIS A 74 34.55 -2.82 -0.83
CA HIS A 74 35.62 -3.49 -1.58
C HIS A 74 35.03 -4.01 -2.91
N GLN A 75 35.41 -3.39 -4.03
CA GLN A 75 35.17 -3.95 -5.35
C GLN A 75 36.21 -5.06 -5.61
N GLN A 76 35.75 -6.26 -5.94
CA GLN A 76 36.56 -7.33 -6.52
C GLN A 76 36.19 -7.47 -8.01
N ALA A 77 37.22 -7.46 -8.86
CA ALA A 77 37.14 -7.69 -10.29
C ALA A 77 37.00 -9.20 -10.61
N PRO A 78 36.42 -9.58 -11.77
CA PRO A 78 36.33 -10.97 -12.18
C PRO A 78 37.64 -11.46 -12.82
N GLY A 79 38.16 -12.57 -12.30
CA GLY A 79 39.27 -13.31 -12.89
C GLY A 79 38.80 -14.28 -13.97
N CYS A 80 39.48 -14.23 -15.12
CA CYS A 80 39.47 -15.27 -16.15
C CYS A 80 40.23 -16.51 -15.65
N GLU A 81 39.71 -17.70 -15.87
CA GLU A 81 40.55 -18.87 -16.19
C GLU A 81 39.76 -19.96 -16.92
N ALA A 82 40.39 -20.46 -17.98
CA ALA A 82 39.96 -21.55 -18.83
C ALA A 82 40.64 -22.85 -18.38
N ALA A 83 39.98 -24.00 -18.55
CA ALA A 83 40.53 -25.20 -19.21
C ALA A 83 39.65 -26.45 -19.03
N LEU A 84 39.28 -27.03 -20.17
CA LEU A 84 39.39 -28.45 -20.55
C LEU A 84 38.94 -29.55 -19.57
N CYS A 85 37.97 -30.37 -20.01
CA CYS A 85 38.22 -31.71 -20.55
C CYS A 85 37.00 -32.64 -20.32
N SER A 86 36.42 -33.18 -21.39
CA SER A 86 36.39 -34.63 -21.65
C SER A 86 35.20 -35.04 -22.52
N GLN A 87 35.54 -35.88 -23.49
CA GLN A 87 34.75 -36.32 -24.62
C GLN A 87 33.82 -37.47 -24.22
N ARG A 88 32.62 -37.54 -24.81
CA ARG A 88 32.06 -38.85 -25.18
C ARG A 88 31.23 -38.76 -26.45
N THR A 89 31.78 -39.38 -27.47
CA THR A 89 31.21 -39.70 -28.77
C THR A 89 30.22 -40.85 -28.64
N VAL A 90 29.06 -40.74 -29.29
CA VAL A 90 28.30 -41.89 -29.83
C VAL A 90 27.77 -41.48 -31.20
N ARG A 91 28.11 -42.29 -32.21
CA ARG A 91 27.68 -42.19 -33.61
C ARG A 91 26.54 -43.20 -33.90
N PRO A 92 25.85 -43.06 -35.05
CA PRO A 92 24.48 -43.55 -35.30
C PRO A 92 24.45 -44.85 -36.17
N ASP A 93 23.27 -45.10 -36.75
CA ASP A 93 22.89 -46.10 -37.78
C ASP A 93 22.21 -47.37 -37.19
N SER A 94 21.12 -47.94 -37.72
CA SER A 94 20.42 -47.78 -39.00
C SER A 94 19.11 -48.62 -39.03
N ALA A 95 18.25 -48.29 -40.02
CA ALA A 95 17.37 -49.18 -40.80
C ALA A 95 15.89 -49.45 -40.38
N SER A 96 15.01 -48.87 -41.22
CA SER A 96 13.60 -49.10 -41.60
C SER A 96 13.27 -50.57 -42.04
N PRO A 97 12.07 -50.99 -42.58
CA PRO A 97 10.98 -50.20 -43.22
C PRO A 97 9.50 -50.74 -43.20
N ILE A 98 8.61 -50.00 -43.92
CA ILE A 98 7.30 -50.36 -44.57
C ILE A 98 6.08 -50.55 -43.61
N ALA A 99 4.84 -50.05 -43.77
CA ALA A 99 4.10 -49.42 -44.87
C ALA A 99 2.83 -48.66 -44.37
N SER A 100 2.50 -47.59 -45.09
CA SER A 100 1.16 -47.06 -45.46
C SER A 100 0.08 -46.77 -44.39
N GLY A 101 -0.03 -45.49 -44.06
CA GLY A 101 -1.29 -44.82 -43.67
C GLY A 101 -1.30 -43.40 -44.24
N HIS A 102 -2.05 -43.19 -45.32
CA HIS A 102 -2.29 -41.89 -45.95
C HIS A 102 -3.17 -41.02 -45.02
N CYS A 103 -2.65 -39.88 -44.57
CA CYS A 103 -3.44 -38.70 -44.18
C CYS A 103 -2.57 -37.45 -44.42
N SER A 104 -3.10 -36.52 -45.21
CA SER A 104 -2.49 -35.24 -45.59
C SER A 104 -2.14 -34.37 -44.37
N PRO A 105 -1.01 -33.65 -44.36
CA PRO A 105 -0.73 -32.65 -43.33
C PRO A 105 -1.33 -31.29 -43.70
N MET A 106 -2.14 -30.74 -42.79
CA MET A 106 -2.44 -29.31 -42.78
C MET A 106 -1.16 -28.54 -42.44
N SER A 107 -0.97 -27.44 -43.16
CA SER A 107 0.18 -26.56 -43.10
C SER A 107 0.44 -26.00 -41.68
N SER A 108 1.69 -26.11 -41.25
CA SER A 108 2.25 -25.50 -40.04
C SER A 108 1.96 -24.00 -39.93
N PRO A 109 1.50 -23.50 -38.77
CA PRO A 109 1.60 -22.08 -38.47
C PRO A 109 3.03 -21.75 -38.04
N ASN A 110 3.53 -20.72 -38.68
CA ASN A 110 4.87 -20.15 -38.61
C ASN A 110 5.19 -19.63 -37.19
N SER A 111 6.21 -20.22 -36.56
CA SER A 111 6.78 -19.83 -35.27
C SER A 111 7.68 -18.60 -35.43
N ASN A 112 7.06 -17.45 -35.71
CA ASN A 112 7.70 -16.15 -35.51
C ASN A 112 7.46 -15.71 -34.08
N ALA A 113 8.42 -16.02 -33.21
CA ALA A 113 8.58 -15.44 -31.89
C ALA A 113 8.73 -13.91 -32.03
N ARG A 114 7.60 -13.20 -32.07
CA ARG A 114 7.54 -11.76 -31.88
C ARG A 114 7.99 -11.48 -30.45
N LYS A 115 9.20 -10.95 -30.34
CA LYS A 115 9.73 -10.20 -29.22
C LYS A 115 8.62 -9.26 -28.73
N LEU A 116 7.94 -9.64 -27.64
CA LEU A 116 6.97 -8.81 -26.95
C LEU A 116 7.72 -7.55 -26.51
N GLY A 117 7.60 -6.50 -27.33
CA GLY A 117 7.98 -5.17 -26.93
C GLY A 117 7.19 -4.87 -25.68
N ARG A 118 7.90 -4.64 -24.57
CA ARG A 118 7.32 -3.97 -23.41
C ARG A 118 6.86 -2.60 -23.90
N HIS A 119 5.62 -2.50 -24.32
CA HIS A 119 4.95 -1.22 -24.42
C HIS A 119 5.02 -0.63 -23.03
N ASN A 120 5.73 0.49 -22.92
CA ASN A 120 5.83 1.26 -21.70
C ASN A 120 4.74 2.33 -21.84
N PRO A 121 3.53 2.12 -21.28
CA PRO A 121 2.47 3.09 -21.41
C PRO A 121 2.90 4.33 -20.64
N THR A 122 3.07 5.44 -21.35
CA THR A 122 3.30 6.78 -20.77
C THR A 122 2.07 7.29 -19.98
N GLY A 123 1.06 6.43 -19.76
CA GLY A 123 -0.22 6.72 -19.12
C GLY A 123 -0.31 6.38 -17.63
N GLY A 124 0.77 5.93 -16.97
CA GLY A 124 0.72 5.47 -15.57
C GLY A 124 0.07 6.45 -14.59
N ALA A 125 0.30 7.77 -14.75
CA ALA A 125 -0.26 8.77 -13.84
C ALA A 125 -1.79 8.94 -13.93
N ALA A 126 -2.40 8.69 -15.10
CA ALA A 126 -3.85 8.84 -15.29
C ALA A 126 -4.63 7.65 -14.72
N VAL A 127 -4.10 6.44 -14.92
CA VAL A 127 -4.59 5.19 -14.31
C VAL A 127 -4.66 5.33 -12.81
N SER A 128 -3.62 5.95 -12.23
CA SER A 128 -3.50 6.10 -10.80
C SER A 128 -4.56 7.05 -10.17
N SER A 129 -5.18 7.92 -10.97
CA SER A 129 -6.18 8.86 -10.49
C SER A 129 -7.58 8.23 -10.46
N ASN A 130 -7.94 7.48 -11.52
CA ASN A 130 -9.29 6.93 -11.66
C ASN A 130 -9.57 5.83 -10.62
N VAL A 131 -8.66 4.88 -10.46
CA VAL A 131 -8.80 3.79 -9.48
C VAL A 131 -8.94 4.36 -8.06
N LEU A 132 -8.15 5.38 -7.72
CA LEU A 132 -8.26 6.06 -6.44
C LEU A 132 -9.60 6.76 -6.27
N ALA A 133 -10.10 7.44 -7.30
CA ALA A 133 -11.39 8.13 -7.25
C ALA A 133 -12.55 7.14 -7.00
N HIS A 134 -12.56 6.00 -7.69
CA HIS A 134 -13.56 4.94 -7.47
C HIS A 134 -13.45 4.35 -6.07
N LEU A 135 -12.22 4.05 -5.61
CA LEU A 135 -11.98 3.53 -4.26
C LEU A 135 -12.45 4.51 -3.19
N THR A 136 -12.02 5.77 -3.27
CA THR A 136 -12.42 6.81 -2.31
C THR A 136 -13.92 6.99 -2.30
N SER A 137 -14.56 7.05 -3.47
CA SER A 137 -16.02 7.19 -3.58
C SER A 137 -16.77 6.01 -2.97
N ALA A 138 -16.27 4.79 -3.18
CA ALA A 138 -16.85 3.58 -2.60
C ALA A 138 -16.77 3.56 -1.07
N VAL A 139 -15.59 3.88 -0.53
CA VAL A 139 -15.37 3.92 0.92
C VAL A 139 -16.15 5.07 1.55
N PHE A 140 -16.20 6.23 0.89
CA PHE A 140 -16.98 7.38 1.33
C PHE A 140 -18.46 7.06 1.39
N ARG A 141 -19.04 6.49 0.32
CA ARG A 141 -20.46 6.11 0.26
C ARG A 141 -20.86 5.08 1.32
N ASP A 142 -19.97 4.20 1.74
CA ASP A 142 -20.25 3.26 2.84
C ASP A 142 -20.20 3.94 4.22
N ALA A 143 -19.37 4.97 4.36
CA ALA A 143 -19.27 5.77 5.57
C ALA A 143 -20.41 6.78 5.70
N ASP A 144 -20.81 7.41 4.60
CA ASP A 144 -21.89 8.39 4.49
C ASP A 144 -23.25 7.67 4.48
N THR A 145 -23.76 7.42 5.68
CA THR A 145 -24.99 6.63 5.84
C THR A 145 -26.26 7.41 5.54
N ASN A 146 -26.20 8.73 5.66
CA ASN A 146 -27.36 9.60 5.45
C ASN A 146 -27.43 10.13 4.00
N GLY A 147 -26.33 10.05 3.23
CA GLY A 147 -26.24 10.45 1.83
C GLY A 147 -26.19 11.96 1.61
N ASP A 148 -25.76 12.74 2.60
CA ASP A 148 -25.67 14.20 2.53
C ASP A 148 -24.38 14.69 1.85
N GLY A 149 -23.46 13.78 1.50
CA GLY A 149 -22.21 14.09 0.83
C GLY A 149 -21.11 14.60 1.76
N VAL A 150 -21.30 14.56 3.07
CA VAL A 150 -20.28 14.87 4.09
C VAL A 150 -20.24 13.80 5.18
N LEU A 151 -19.09 13.60 5.81
CA LEU A 151 -18.99 12.62 6.90
C LEU A 151 -19.01 13.31 8.25
N SER A 152 -20.07 13.06 9.01
CA SER A 152 -20.15 13.47 10.41
C SER A 152 -19.21 12.64 11.31
N PRO A 153 -18.80 13.15 12.50
CA PRO A 153 -17.97 12.38 13.43
C PRO A 153 -18.62 11.06 13.87
N GLN A 154 -19.96 11.03 13.95
CA GLN A 154 -20.74 9.84 14.29
C GLN A 154 -20.64 8.78 13.19
N GLU A 155 -20.76 9.18 11.92
CA GLU A 155 -20.60 8.29 10.75
C GLU A 155 -19.20 7.71 10.66
N ILE A 156 -18.17 8.55 10.84
CA ILE A 156 -16.77 8.09 10.84
C ILE A 156 -16.55 7.07 11.96
N THR A 157 -17.08 7.33 13.16
CA THR A 157 -16.96 6.41 14.30
C THR A 157 -17.69 5.09 14.02
N ALA A 158 -18.89 5.14 13.45
CA ALA A 158 -19.67 3.97 13.08
C ALA A 158 -18.97 3.15 11.99
N PHE A 159 -18.44 3.80 10.95
CA PHE A 159 -17.67 3.20 9.88
C PHE A 159 -16.42 2.47 10.42
N LEU A 160 -15.62 3.15 11.26
CA LEU A 160 -14.44 2.55 11.88
C LEU A 160 -14.78 1.35 12.77
N ALA A 161 -15.90 1.41 13.49
CA ALA A 161 -16.37 0.28 14.29
C ALA A 161 -16.82 -0.90 13.41
N ARG A 162 -17.59 -0.64 12.34
CA ARG A 162 -18.11 -1.63 11.40
C ARG A 162 -16.99 -2.43 10.73
N HIS A 163 -15.94 -1.74 10.28
CA HIS A 163 -14.78 -2.35 9.62
C HIS A 163 -13.66 -2.76 10.58
N ARG A 164 -13.89 -2.71 11.90
CA ARG A 164 -12.90 -3.09 12.94
C ARG A 164 -11.59 -2.31 12.83
N LEU A 165 -11.65 -1.06 12.38
CA LEU A 165 -10.53 -0.14 12.19
C LEU A 165 -10.22 0.68 13.46
N LYS A 166 -10.42 0.10 14.65
CA LYS A 166 -10.23 0.81 15.93
C LYS A 166 -8.81 1.37 16.13
N HIS A 167 -7.81 0.76 15.51
CA HIS A 167 -6.40 1.15 15.62
C HIS A 167 -6.07 2.46 14.90
N VAL A 168 -6.84 2.82 13.86
CA VAL A 168 -6.69 4.09 13.11
C VAL A 168 -7.64 5.18 13.59
N ALA A 169 -8.54 4.87 14.54
CA ALA A 169 -9.47 5.85 15.09
C ALA A 169 -8.75 7.09 15.65
N THR A 170 -7.67 6.90 16.41
CA THR A 170 -6.86 8.01 16.95
C THR A 170 -6.30 8.89 15.83
N SER A 171 -5.77 8.29 14.76
CA SER A 171 -5.21 9.02 13.63
C SER A 171 -6.29 9.79 12.85
N MET A 172 -7.47 9.18 12.66
CA MET A 172 -8.60 9.84 11.98
C MET A 172 -9.15 11.00 12.82
N SER A 173 -9.24 10.84 14.14
CA SER A 173 -9.63 11.93 15.06
C SER A 173 -8.64 13.10 15.00
N ILE A 174 -7.33 12.84 14.87
CA ILE A 174 -6.34 13.90 14.68
C ILE A 174 -6.61 14.66 13.38
N VAL A 175 -6.95 13.97 12.28
CA VAL A 175 -7.27 14.64 11.01
C VAL A 175 -8.49 15.56 11.14
N LEU A 176 -9.57 15.08 11.76
CA LEU A 176 -10.75 15.89 12.07
C LEU A 176 -10.36 17.16 12.85
N THR A 177 -9.64 16.99 13.98
CA THR A 177 -9.25 18.13 14.81
C THR A 177 -8.29 19.10 14.13
N THR A 178 -7.41 18.62 13.25
CA THR A 178 -6.42 19.45 12.55
C THR A 178 -7.07 20.28 11.45
N SER A 179 -8.09 19.74 10.79
CA SER A 179 -8.87 20.47 9.78
C SER A 179 -9.73 21.58 10.39
N GLY A 180 -10.07 21.47 11.69
CA GLY A 180 -11.05 22.33 12.34
C GLY A 180 -12.47 22.18 11.77
N ALA A 181 -12.70 21.19 10.91
CA ALA A 181 -13.98 20.94 10.27
C ALA A 181 -14.87 20.09 11.19
N GLU A 182 -16.16 20.43 11.23
CA GLU A 182 -17.18 19.64 11.94
C GLU A 182 -17.54 18.37 11.16
N SER A 183 -17.31 18.37 9.84
CA SER A 183 -17.57 17.26 8.91
C SER A 183 -16.43 17.12 7.90
N LEU A 184 -16.20 15.91 7.36
CA LEU A 184 -15.22 15.71 6.28
C LEU A 184 -15.89 15.72 4.91
N SER A 185 -15.36 16.54 4.01
CA SER A 185 -15.67 16.41 2.58
C SER A 185 -15.02 15.16 1.98
N VAL A 186 -15.39 14.79 0.75
CA VAL A 186 -14.77 13.66 0.02
C VAL A 186 -13.25 13.84 -0.11
N GLU A 187 -12.78 15.06 -0.38
CA GLU A 187 -11.34 15.35 -0.54
C GLU A 187 -10.59 15.29 0.80
N ASP A 188 -11.19 15.78 1.89
CA ASP A 188 -10.58 15.67 3.22
C ASP A 188 -10.53 14.21 3.68
N PHE A 189 -11.58 13.44 3.37
CA PHE A 189 -11.62 12.01 3.65
C PHE A 189 -10.57 11.24 2.84
N LYS A 190 -10.38 11.58 1.56
CA LYS A 190 -9.30 11.04 0.73
C LYS A 190 -7.94 11.29 1.37
N ALA A 191 -7.66 12.52 1.79
CA ALA A 191 -6.41 12.86 2.48
C ALA A 191 -6.26 12.06 3.80
N ALA A 192 -7.36 11.85 4.53
CA ALA A 192 -7.37 11.03 5.74
C ALA A 192 -7.01 9.56 5.45
N LEU A 193 -7.59 8.95 4.41
CA LEU A 193 -7.30 7.56 4.01
C LEU A 193 -5.82 7.34 3.66
N LEU A 194 -5.21 8.32 2.98
CA LEU A 194 -3.80 8.27 2.62
C LEU A 194 -2.89 8.47 3.82
N ARG A 195 -3.23 9.43 4.69
CA ARG A 195 -2.44 9.71 5.89
C ARG A 195 -2.50 8.56 6.91
N THR A 196 -3.64 7.89 7.00
CA THR A 196 -3.84 6.74 7.89
C THR A 196 -3.29 5.42 7.33
N GLN A 197 -2.77 5.44 6.09
CA GLN A 197 -2.30 4.25 5.37
C GLN A 197 -3.38 3.15 5.24
N LEU A 198 -4.66 3.55 5.29
CA LEU A 198 -5.76 2.65 4.93
C LEU A 198 -5.74 2.35 3.44
N VAL A 199 -5.23 3.31 2.66
CA VAL A 199 -4.88 3.18 1.26
C VAL A 199 -3.44 3.65 1.11
N THR A 200 -2.59 2.84 0.49
CA THR A 200 -1.19 3.17 0.22
C THR A 200 -0.90 3.06 -1.26
N PHE A 201 -0.06 3.94 -1.79
CA PHE A 201 0.48 3.81 -3.14
C PHE A 201 1.91 3.31 -3.07
N ASP A 202 2.26 2.40 -3.96
CA ASP A 202 3.68 2.25 -4.26
C ASP A 202 4.18 3.52 -4.96
N LYS A 203 5.48 3.81 -4.85
CA LYS A 203 6.12 5.00 -5.45
C LYS A 203 5.98 5.05 -6.97
N GLU A 204 5.76 3.90 -7.59
CA GLU A 204 5.52 3.76 -9.03
C GLU A 204 4.03 3.95 -9.39
N ALA A 205 3.16 4.10 -8.39
CA ALA A 205 1.71 4.32 -8.52
C ALA A 205 0.95 3.26 -9.33
N THR A 206 1.59 2.12 -9.57
CA THR A 206 1.07 0.98 -10.33
C THR A 206 0.19 0.06 -9.48
N GLU A 207 0.40 0.04 -8.16
CA GLU A 207 -0.31 -0.84 -7.23
C GLU A 207 -0.90 -0.06 -6.05
N TYR A 208 -2.13 -0.41 -5.68
CA TYR A 208 -2.83 0.13 -4.52
C TYR A 208 -2.85 -0.86 -3.38
N GLY A 209 -2.18 -0.52 -2.30
CA GLY A 209 -2.37 -1.23 -1.04
C GLY A 209 -3.69 -0.81 -0.39
N VAL A 210 -4.59 -1.76 -0.18
CA VAL A 210 -5.84 -1.56 0.55
C VAL A 210 -5.77 -2.37 1.84
N HIS A 211 -6.11 -1.73 2.95
CA HIS A 211 -6.18 -2.42 4.23
C HIS A 211 -7.16 -3.59 4.14
N ARG A 212 -6.79 -4.77 4.67
CA ARG A 212 -7.60 -6.00 4.58
C ARG A 212 -9.06 -5.86 4.98
N ALA A 213 -9.36 -5.00 5.95
CA ALA A 213 -10.74 -4.76 6.38
C ALA A 213 -11.60 -4.07 5.31
N LEU A 214 -10.99 -3.29 4.41
CA LEU A 214 -11.67 -2.56 3.35
C LEU A 214 -11.71 -3.34 2.03
N GLU A 215 -10.91 -4.40 1.89
CA GLU A 215 -10.87 -5.19 0.64
C GLU A 215 -12.26 -5.68 0.18
N PRO A 216 -13.13 -6.25 1.04
CA PRO A 216 -14.44 -6.71 0.60
C PRO A 216 -15.33 -5.56 0.10
N LEU A 217 -15.20 -4.39 0.72
CA LEU A 217 -15.94 -3.19 0.34
C LEU A 217 -15.48 -2.65 -1.01
N VAL A 218 -14.17 -2.51 -1.18
CA VAL A 218 -13.56 -1.99 -2.40
C VAL A 218 -13.81 -2.96 -3.55
N SER A 219 -13.61 -4.26 -3.35
CA SER A 219 -13.88 -5.28 -4.36
C SER A 219 -15.37 -5.31 -4.75
N ALA A 220 -16.28 -5.17 -3.79
CA ALA A 220 -17.71 -5.06 -4.09
C ALA A 220 -18.03 -3.83 -4.94
N ALA A 221 -17.45 -2.67 -4.63
CA ALA A 221 -17.71 -1.47 -5.39
C ALA A 221 -17.15 -1.51 -6.82
N PHE A 222 -15.97 -2.10 -7.03
CA PHE A 222 -15.48 -2.34 -8.39
C PHE A 222 -16.34 -3.36 -9.13
N PHE A 223 -16.85 -4.38 -8.43
CA PHE A 223 -17.77 -5.34 -9.02
C PHE A 223 -19.06 -4.66 -9.47
N ASP A 224 -19.69 -3.88 -8.60
CA ASP A 224 -20.92 -3.15 -8.90
C ASP A 224 -20.73 -2.10 -10.01
N HIS A 225 -19.50 -1.61 -10.21
CA HIS A 225 -19.16 -0.71 -11.30
C HIS A 225 -18.98 -1.45 -12.63
N ALA A 226 -18.38 -2.65 -12.58
CA ALA A 226 -18.17 -3.50 -13.75
C ALA A 226 -19.47 -4.17 -14.22
N ASP A 227 -20.27 -4.68 -13.29
CA ASP A 227 -21.58 -5.32 -13.50
C ASP A 227 -22.63 -4.23 -13.85
N ALA A 228 -22.53 -3.71 -15.07
CA ALA A 228 -23.33 -2.58 -15.54
C ALA A 228 -24.81 -2.96 -15.67
N ASN A 229 -25.09 -4.22 -16.03
CA ASN A 229 -26.45 -4.74 -16.15
C ASN A 229 -27.05 -5.22 -14.80
N LYS A 230 -26.24 -5.32 -13.75
CA LYS A 230 -26.60 -5.76 -12.38
C LYS A 230 -27.14 -7.19 -12.35
N ASP A 231 -26.60 -8.07 -13.18
CA ASP A 231 -27.00 -9.47 -13.23
C ASP A 231 -26.28 -10.34 -12.17
N GLY A 232 -25.35 -9.75 -11.42
CA GLY A 232 -24.57 -10.42 -10.38
C GLY A 232 -23.35 -11.17 -10.91
N SER A 233 -23.02 -11.00 -12.18
CA SER A 233 -21.84 -11.54 -12.87
C SER A 233 -21.19 -10.44 -13.71
N VAL A 234 -19.90 -10.60 -14.04
CA VAL A 234 -19.20 -9.63 -14.91
C VAL A 234 -18.74 -10.34 -16.18
N THR A 235 -19.29 -9.94 -17.32
CA THR A 235 -18.95 -10.48 -18.64
C THR A 235 -17.61 -9.94 -19.15
N LEU A 236 -17.09 -10.50 -20.26
CA LEU A 236 -15.85 -10.01 -20.87
C LEU A 236 -15.96 -8.55 -21.29
N ASP A 237 -17.04 -8.19 -21.98
CA ASP A 237 -17.28 -6.81 -22.46
C ASP A 237 -17.29 -5.81 -21.29
N GLU A 238 -17.85 -6.20 -20.14
CA GLU A 238 -17.85 -5.38 -18.93
C GLU A 238 -16.46 -5.24 -18.29
N VAL A 239 -15.63 -6.30 -18.31
CA VAL A 239 -14.23 -6.20 -17.87
C VAL A 239 -13.43 -5.31 -18.82
N GLU A 240 -13.63 -5.43 -20.13
CA GLU A 240 -12.98 -4.60 -21.13
C GLU A 240 -13.31 -3.12 -20.92
N GLN A 241 -14.59 -2.79 -20.73
CA GLN A 241 -15.03 -1.44 -20.44
C GLN A 241 -14.44 -0.91 -19.13
N LEU A 242 -14.47 -1.71 -18.05
CA LEU A 242 -13.86 -1.34 -16.78
C LEU A 242 -12.36 -1.04 -16.95
N PHE A 243 -11.63 -1.90 -17.64
CA PHE A 243 -10.19 -1.73 -17.81
C PHE A 243 -9.82 -0.55 -18.71
N ALA A 244 -10.67 -0.24 -19.69
CA ALA A 244 -10.56 0.98 -20.49
C ALA A 244 -10.80 2.23 -19.62
N ASP A 245 -11.85 2.24 -18.80
CA ASP A 245 -12.20 3.36 -17.91
C ASP A 245 -11.11 3.62 -16.85
N LEU A 246 -10.52 2.54 -16.33
CA LEU A 246 -9.40 2.61 -15.40
C LEU A 246 -8.05 2.86 -16.10
N GLY A 247 -7.97 2.69 -17.42
CA GLY A 247 -6.74 2.84 -18.21
C GLY A 247 -5.68 1.76 -17.96
N VAL A 248 -6.08 0.60 -17.43
CA VAL A 248 -5.15 -0.46 -16.96
C VAL A 248 -4.52 -1.20 -18.14
N CYS A 249 -5.32 -1.55 -19.16
CA CYS A 249 -4.85 -2.21 -20.37
C CYS A 249 -5.86 -2.08 -21.52
N ASP A 250 -5.47 -2.57 -22.69
CA ASP A 250 -6.34 -2.67 -23.86
C ASP A 250 -7.24 -3.92 -23.81
N ALA A 251 -8.18 -4.03 -24.76
CA ALA A 251 -9.13 -5.15 -24.84
C ALA A 251 -8.43 -6.52 -24.92
N ALA A 252 -7.36 -6.64 -25.69
CA ALA A 252 -6.59 -7.89 -25.78
C ALA A 252 -5.95 -8.28 -24.42
N GLY A 253 -5.45 -7.29 -23.68
CA GLY A 253 -4.96 -7.48 -22.32
C GLY A 253 -6.06 -7.89 -21.34
N ALA A 254 -7.28 -7.37 -21.49
CA ALA A 254 -8.43 -7.72 -20.66
C ALA A 254 -8.91 -9.16 -20.93
N GLU A 255 -9.05 -9.55 -22.20
CA GLU A 255 -9.48 -10.89 -22.61
C GLU A 255 -8.55 -11.98 -22.07
N SER A 256 -7.23 -11.82 -22.24
CA SER A 256 -6.24 -12.79 -21.76
C SER A 256 -6.39 -13.07 -20.26
N ARG A 257 -6.64 -12.02 -19.48
CA ARG A 257 -6.82 -12.10 -18.02
C ARG A 257 -8.16 -12.70 -17.66
N PHE A 258 -9.22 -12.27 -18.31
CA PHE A 258 -10.55 -12.83 -18.14
C PHE A 258 -10.54 -14.36 -18.33
N LEU A 259 -9.90 -14.83 -19.40
CA LEU A 259 -9.75 -16.26 -19.70
C LEU A 259 -8.91 -16.99 -18.66
N GLN A 260 -7.86 -16.35 -18.13
CA GLN A 260 -7.04 -16.90 -17.05
C GLN A 260 -7.86 -17.20 -15.78
N TYR A 261 -8.78 -16.30 -15.40
CA TYR A 261 -9.57 -16.43 -14.17
C TYR A 261 -10.83 -17.29 -14.31
N THR A 262 -11.42 -17.35 -15.50
CA THR A 262 -12.53 -18.27 -15.83
C THR A 262 -12.07 -19.67 -16.21
N GLY A 263 -10.77 -19.86 -16.48
CA GLY A 263 -10.22 -21.09 -17.04
C GLY A 263 -10.75 -21.39 -18.44
N GLY A 264 -11.22 -20.37 -19.17
CA GLY A 264 -11.78 -20.46 -20.53
C GLY A 264 -13.13 -21.20 -20.64
N LYS A 265 -13.77 -21.53 -19.52
CA LYS A 265 -15.04 -22.29 -19.51
C LYS A 265 -16.27 -21.43 -19.27
N GLU A 266 -16.10 -20.34 -18.52
CA GLU A 266 -17.20 -19.46 -18.12
C GLU A 266 -17.20 -18.19 -18.97
N ARG A 267 -18.40 -17.69 -19.26
CA ARG A 267 -18.61 -16.44 -20.01
C ARG A 267 -18.73 -15.21 -19.09
N ALA A 268 -18.70 -15.41 -17.78
CA ALA A 268 -18.78 -14.34 -16.79
C ALA A 268 -17.97 -14.70 -15.54
N LEU A 269 -17.51 -13.67 -14.83
CA LEU A 269 -16.81 -13.78 -13.56
C LEU A 269 -17.81 -13.62 -12.41
N SER A 270 -17.81 -14.57 -11.48
CA SER A 270 -18.44 -14.38 -10.18
C SER A 270 -17.69 -13.31 -9.37
N LYS A 271 -18.36 -12.71 -8.37
CA LYS A 271 -17.76 -11.75 -7.42
C LYS A 271 -16.42 -12.21 -6.82
N ARG A 272 -16.29 -13.51 -6.52
CA ARG A 272 -15.05 -14.08 -5.98
C ARG A 272 -13.95 -14.24 -7.04
N GLN A 273 -14.28 -14.55 -8.28
CA GLN A 273 -13.29 -14.58 -9.36
C GLN A 273 -12.83 -13.16 -9.70
N PHE A 274 -13.76 -12.21 -9.74
CA PHE A 274 -13.46 -10.81 -9.99
C PHE A 274 -12.55 -10.20 -8.91
N ALA A 275 -12.83 -10.45 -7.62
CA ALA A 275 -11.93 -10.05 -6.53
C ALA A 275 -10.50 -10.58 -6.73
N ARG A 276 -10.37 -11.85 -7.15
CA ARG A 276 -9.07 -12.46 -7.45
C ARG A 276 -8.38 -11.82 -8.65
N LEU A 277 -9.15 -11.43 -9.66
CA LEU A 277 -8.67 -10.68 -10.83
C LEU A 277 -8.09 -9.33 -10.42
N LEU A 278 -8.81 -8.54 -9.62
CA LEU A 278 -8.29 -7.27 -9.09
C LEU A 278 -6.98 -7.45 -8.31
N THR A 279 -6.90 -8.51 -7.50
CA THR A 279 -5.69 -8.76 -6.70
C THR A 279 -4.50 -9.29 -7.48
N GLY A 280 -4.73 -10.16 -8.48
CA GLY A 280 -3.61 -10.71 -9.25
C GLY A 280 -3.10 -9.78 -10.35
N GLU A 281 -3.91 -8.83 -10.79
CA GLU A 281 -3.47 -7.75 -11.68
C GLU A 281 -2.74 -6.61 -10.99
N GLY A 282 -2.58 -6.68 -9.66
CA GLY A 282 -1.95 -5.60 -8.89
C GLY A 282 -2.80 -4.33 -8.82
N LEU A 283 -4.06 -4.36 -9.26
CA LEU A 283 -4.99 -3.25 -9.05
C LEU A 283 -5.29 -3.04 -7.57
N MET A 284 -5.27 -4.14 -6.81
CA MET A 284 -5.43 -4.11 -5.37
C MET A 284 -4.49 -5.09 -4.69
N ARG A 285 -3.71 -4.60 -3.75
CA ARG A 285 -2.93 -5.43 -2.84
C ARG A 285 -3.50 -5.36 -1.45
N VAL A 286 -3.80 -6.53 -0.88
CA VAL A 286 -4.24 -6.60 0.51
C VAL A 286 -3.04 -6.37 1.42
N THR A 287 -3.03 -5.25 2.13
CA THR A 287 -2.00 -4.96 3.14
C THR A 287 -2.45 -5.48 4.50
N LEU A 288 -1.57 -6.23 5.17
CA LEU A 288 -1.80 -6.80 6.50
C LEU A 288 -1.41 -5.80 7.60
N SER A 289 -2.02 -4.61 7.60
CA SER A 289 -1.97 -3.58 8.65
C SER A 289 -0.60 -2.96 9.02
N ALA A 290 -0.68 -1.76 9.60
CA ALA A 290 0.41 -0.85 9.95
C ALA A 290 1.39 -1.37 11.03
N THR A 291 1.11 -2.46 11.73
CA THR A 291 1.98 -2.93 12.83
C THR A 291 3.18 -3.75 12.37
N GLN A 292 3.21 -4.22 11.12
CA GLN A 292 4.35 -4.97 10.61
C GLN A 292 5.60 -4.07 10.42
N TYR A 293 5.45 -2.75 10.41
CA TYR A 293 6.56 -1.78 10.43
C TYR A 293 7.13 -1.50 11.83
N CYS A 294 6.39 -1.76 12.91
CA CYS A 294 6.88 -1.51 14.28
C CYS A 294 7.62 -2.69 14.90
N ARG A 295 7.76 -3.83 14.20
CA ARG A 295 8.35 -5.06 14.77
C ARG A 295 9.78 -5.38 14.30
N GLY A 296 10.42 -4.47 13.55
CA GLY A 296 11.79 -4.60 13.06
C GLY A 296 12.87 -3.89 13.87
N GLY A 297 12.55 -3.33 15.04
CA GLY A 297 13.50 -2.57 15.86
C GLY A 297 13.32 -2.81 17.36
N ILE A 298 13.65 -4.02 17.82
CA ILE A 298 13.97 -4.30 19.24
C ILE A 298 15.33 -4.99 19.26
#